data_AF-A0AA35T3P5-F1
#
_entry.id   AF-A0AA35T3P5-F1
#
_cell.length_a   1.000
_cell.length_b   1.000
_cell.length_c   1.000
_cell.angle_alpha   90.00
_cell.angle_beta   90.00
_cell.angle_gamma   90.00
#
_symmetry.space_group_name_H-M   'P 1'
#
loop_
_entity.id
_entity.type
_entity.pdbx_description
1 polymer ?
#
loop_
_entity_poly.entity_id
_entity_poly.type
_entity_poly.pdbx_seq_one_letter_code
_entity_poly.pdbx_strand_id
1 'polypeptide(L)'
;MDAFLKGSSSSNAKSQEKSKAAPKPQKSIPWVEKYRPRSVEDVAHQDEVVAVLKKSVQGSDLPNLLFYGPPGTGKTSAILAVAKQLFGWELYRSRVLELNASDERGIQVVREKVKGFSQQSVSAVRADGKPCPPFKIVILDEADSMTSAAQAALRRTMERESKSTRFCLICNYISRIIEPLTSRCSKFRFKPLAVDILRERLQHIANKENVTCSDEVIDTIVETSEGDLRKAITYLQSAARLKGSEEIDKQDVLEIAAIVPESFIESVFKACHSDSYERLDASVKEVIAEGYSASQTLSQLHDRLVSMETLSDKQKSVVAEKMGIVDRRLMDGADEYLQLMDLASVIMDQICHAHS
;
A
#
# COMPACT_ATOMS: atom_id res chain seq x y z
N MET A 1 -19.56 28.41 -27.72
CA MET A 1 -18.20 28.02 -27.31
C MET A 1 -17.13 29.06 -27.72
N ASP A 2 -17.45 30.36 -27.77
CA ASP A 2 -16.46 31.41 -28.15
C ASP A 2 -16.53 32.69 -27.29
N ALA A 3 -17.06 32.59 -26.06
CA ALA A 3 -17.15 33.73 -25.14
C ALA A 3 -16.10 33.69 -24.01
N PHE A 4 -15.10 32.81 -24.09
CA PHE A 4 -14.11 32.57 -23.02
C PHE A 4 -12.69 33.09 -23.33
N LEU A 5 -12.46 33.75 -24.47
CA LEU A 5 -11.11 34.13 -24.92
C LEU A 5 -11.00 35.56 -25.47
N LYS A 6 -11.42 36.59 -24.73
CA LYS A 6 -10.95 37.97 -24.98
C LYS A 6 -10.63 38.71 -23.69
N GLY A 7 -9.33 38.75 -23.37
CA GLY A 7 -8.78 39.74 -22.45
C GLY A 7 -8.92 41.14 -23.04
N SER A 8 -9.43 42.07 -22.24
CA SER A 8 -9.37 43.49 -22.52
C SER A 8 -8.50 44.16 -21.46
N SER A 9 -7.41 44.75 -21.94
CA SER A 9 -6.54 45.65 -21.21
C SER A 9 -7.23 47.00 -21.03
N SER A 10 -7.40 47.44 -19.78
CA SER A 10 -7.53 48.86 -19.47
C SER A 10 -6.93 49.17 -18.11
N SER A 11 -6.15 50.24 -18.10
CA SER A 11 -5.33 50.75 -17.02
C SER A 11 -6.09 51.76 -16.15
N ASN A 12 -5.56 51.99 -14.94
CA ASN A 12 -5.85 53.03 -13.93
C ASN A 12 -7.06 52.81 -13.00
N ALA A 13 -6.79 52.48 -11.74
CA ALA A 13 -6.58 53.44 -10.65
C ALA A 13 -6.48 52.70 -9.30
N LYS A 14 -5.41 52.94 -8.53
CA LYS A 14 -5.21 52.35 -7.20
C LYS A 14 -6.05 53.10 -6.16
N SER A 15 -7.06 52.44 -5.60
CA SER A 15 -7.59 52.72 -4.26
C SER A 15 -7.28 51.51 -3.37
N GLN A 16 -6.45 51.74 -2.34
CA GLN A 16 -6.08 50.72 -1.36
C GLN A 16 -7.21 50.55 -0.33
N GLU A 17 -8.10 49.58 -0.57
CA GLU A 17 -8.88 48.97 0.52
C GLU A 17 -8.18 47.68 0.95
N LYS A 18 -7.81 47.63 2.24
CA LYS A 18 -7.23 46.45 2.88
C LYS A 18 -8.29 45.35 2.96
N SER A 19 -8.36 44.49 1.94
CA SER A 19 -9.10 43.24 2.03
C SER A 19 -8.40 42.31 3.03
N LYS A 20 -9.13 41.92 4.07
CA LYS A 20 -8.71 40.89 5.02
C LYS A 20 -8.41 39.62 4.23
N ALA A 21 -7.15 39.20 4.21
CA ALA A 21 -6.72 37.98 3.57
C ALA A 21 -7.53 36.80 4.12
N ALA A 22 -8.20 36.05 3.25
CA ALA A 22 -8.83 34.78 3.60
C ALA A 22 -7.80 33.87 4.30
N PRO A 23 -8.20 33.11 5.33
CA PRO A 23 -7.29 32.20 5.99
C PRO A 23 -6.73 31.23 4.95
N LYS A 24 -5.40 31.17 4.83
CA LYS A 24 -4.72 30.20 3.96
C LYS A 24 -5.28 28.81 4.29
N PRO A 25 -5.70 27.99 3.30
CA PRO A 25 -6.19 26.66 3.59
C PRO A 25 -5.08 25.90 4.33
N GLN A 26 -5.36 25.49 5.57
CA GLN A 26 -4.46 24.62 6.32
C GLN A 26 -4.27 23.36 5.47
N LYS A 27 -3.01 23.03 5.12
CA LYS A 27 -2.71 21.78 4.41
C LYS A 27 -3.20 20.62 5.28
N SER A 28 -4.31 19.99 4.90
CA SER A 28 -4.81 18.82 5.58
C SER A 28 -3.83 17.67 5.36
N ILE A 29 -3.16 17.23 6.40
CA ILE A 29 -2.25 16.08 6.35
C ILE A 29 -3.11 14.80 6.23
N PRO A 30 -2.82 13.88 5.30
CA PRO A 30 -3.49 12.59 5.23
C PRO A 30 -3.40 11.84 6.57
N TRP A 31 -4.46 11.12 6.96
CA TRP A 31 -4.52 10.44 8.25
C TRP A 31 -3.44 9.36 8.37
N VAL A 32 -3.11 8.69 7.27
CA VAL A 32 -1.99 7.74 7.17
C VAL A 32 -0.69 8.34 7.72
N GLU A 33 -0.38 9.60 7.38
CA GLU A 33 0.81 10.29 7.86
C GLU A 33 0.63 10.88 9.25
N LYS A 34 -0.56 11.43 9.54
CA LYS A 34 -0.90 12.02 10.85
C LYS A 34 -0.76 11.00 11.98
N TYR A 35 -1.21 9.77 11.73
CA TYR A 35 -1.22 8.65 12.68
C TYR A 35 -0.07 7.67 12.50
N ARG A 36 0.92 8.01 11.66
CA ARG A 36 2.14 7.22 11.50
C ARG A 36 2.83 7.04 12.87
N PRO A 37 3.17 5.80 13.27
CA PRO A 37 3.88 5.51 14.52
C PRO A 37 5.11 6.41 14.72
N ARG A 38 5.24 6.99 15.93
CA ARG A 38 6.37 7.87 16.28
C ARG A 38 7.40 7.15 17.13
N SER A 39 6.97 6.18 17.92
CA SER A 39 7.81 5.29 18.70
C SER A 39 7.68 3.85 18.21
N VAL A 40 8.66 3.01 18.57
CA VAL A 40 8.64 1.57 18.25
C VAL A 40 7.49 0.86 18.98
N GLU A 41 7.00 1.44 20.08
CA GLU A 41 5.84 0.97 20.84
C GLU A 41 4.51 1.22 20.14
N ASP A 42 4.43 2.27 19.32
CA ASP A 42 3.24 2.60 18.55
C ASP A 42 3.06 1.71 17.30
N VAL A 43 4.02 0.83 17.01
CA VAL A 43 3.96 -0.09 15.86
C VAL A 43 3.05 -1.24 16.23
N ALA A 44 1.86 -1.25 15.63
CA ALA A 44 0.83 -2.24 15.93
C ALA A 44 1.30 -3.68 15.61
N HIS A 45 1.23 -4.55 16.62
CA HIS A 45 1.22 -6.01 16.53
C HIS A 45 2.31 -6.67 15.68
N GLN A 46 3.55 -6.19 15.85
CA GLN A 46 4.76 -6.86 15.35
C GLN A 46 5.68 -7.17 16.54
N ASP A 47 5.13 -7.81 17.58
CA ASP A 47 5.75 -7.89 18.91
C ASP A 47 7.14 -8.54 18.89
N GLU A 48 7.33 -9.58 18.09
CA GLU A 48 8.64 -10.22 17.88
C GLU A 48 9.67 -9.25 17.29
N VAL A 49 9.27 -8.51 16.25
CA VAL A 49 10.12 -7.53 15.56
C VAL A 49 10.43 -6.36 16.48
N VAL A 50 9.41 -5.83 17.16
CA VAL A 50 9.52 -4.72 18.11
C VAL A 50 10.41 -5.10 19.29
N ALA A 51 10.27 -6.30 19.85
CA ALA A 51 11.10 -6.77 20.96
C ALA A 51 12.58 -6.86 20.59
N VAL A 52 12.89 -7.38 19.40
CA VAL A 52 14.27 -7.47 18.90
C VAL A 52 14.83 -6.08 18.61
N LEU A 53 14.05 -5.23 17.92
CA LEU A 53 14.48 -3.85 17.62
C LEU A 53 14.70 -3.03 18.89
N LYS A 54 13.85 -3.16 19.92
CA LYS A 54 14.06 -2.51 21.22
C LYS A 54 15.38 -2.92 21.87
N LYS A 55 15.72 -4.21 21.84
CA LYS A 55 17.00 -4.70 22.36
C LYS A 55 18.19 -4.16 21.56
N SER A 56 18.09 -4.16 20.23
CA SER A 56 19.15 -3.60 19.36
C SER A 56 19.34 -2.10 19.57
N VAL A 57 18.27 -1.36 19.85
CA VAL A 57 18.32 0.07 20.16
C VAL A 57 19.04 0.35 21.50
N GLN A 58 18.78 -0.47 22.52
CA GLN A 58 19.41 -0.34 23.83
C GLN A 58 20.88 -0.80 23.82
N GLY A 59 21.20 -1.87 23.09
CA GLY A 59 22.53 -2.48 23.05
C GLY A 59 23.57 -1.75 22.20
N SER A 60 23.19 -0.66 21.50
CA SER A 60 24.05 0.09 20.56
C SER A 60 24.66 -0.72 19.40
N ASP A 61 24.22 -1.96 19.18
CA ASP A 61 24.61 -2.79 18.05
C ASP A 61 23.39 -3.16 17.20
N LEU A 62 23.19 -2.40 16.12
CA LEU A 62 22.06 -2.56 15.19
C LEU A 62 22.55 -3.20 13.89
N PRO A 63 22.37 -4.51 13.65
CA PRO A 63 22.83 -5.15 12.41
C PRO A 63 22.18 -4.51 11.18
N ASN A 64 22.66 -4.82 9.98
CA ASN A 64 21.88 -4.48 8.78
C ASN A 64 20.53 -5.22 8.86
N LEU A 65 19.46 -4.55 8.45
CA LEU A 65 18.10 -5.04 8.59
C LEU A 65 17.50 -5.30 7.22
N LEU A 66 16.68 -6.34 7.11
CA LEU A 66 15.85 -6.63 5.95
C LEU A 66 14.41 -6.82 6.42
N PHE A 67 13.55 -5.85 6.13
CA PHE A 67 12.12 -5.88 6.45
C PHE A 67 11.35 -6.31 5.21
N TYR A 68 10.59 -7.39 5.33
CA TYR A 68 9.81 -7.90 4.21
C TYR A 68 8.40 -8.34 4.62
N GLY A 69 7.44 -8.21 3.71
CA GLY A 69 6.06 -8.58 3.95
C GLY A 69 5.07 -7.73 3.14
N PRO A 70 3.77 -7.99 3.24
CA PRO A 70 2.73 -7.28 2.49
C PRO A 70 2.74 -5.75 2.71
N PRO A 71 2.15 -4.97 1.79
CA PRO A 71 1.99 -3.52 1.98
C PRO A 71 1.16 -3.19 3.22
N GLY A 72 1.26 -1.96 3.72
CA GLY A 72 0.45 -1.51 4.86
C GLY A 72 0.81 -2.08 6.25
N THR A 73 1.71 -3.06 6.33
CA THR A 73 2.08 -3.74 7.59
C THR A 73 3.02 -2.95 8.53
N GLY A 74 3.40 -1.73 8.16
CA GLY A 74 4.19 -0.85 9.02
C GLY A 74 5.71 -0.95 8.90
N LYS A 75 6.25 -1.61 7.85
CA LYS A 75 7.70 -1.76 7.60
C LYS A 75 8.48 -0.43 7.67
N THR A 76 8.10 0.54 6.83
CA THR A 76 8.74 1.86 6.79
C THR A 76 8.54 2.61 8.10
N SER A 77 7.33 2.57 8.66
CA SER A 77 7.03 3.21 9.96
C SER A 77 7.92 2.68 11.09
N ALA A 78 8.19 1.37 11.13
CA ALA A 78 9.01 0.75 12.16
C ALA A 78 10.46 1.23 12.14
N ILE A 79 11.11 1.26 10.97
CA ILE A 79 12.50 1.74 10.89
C ILE A 79 12.62 3.23 11.17
N LEU A 80 11.65 4.04 10.71
CA LEU A 80 11.63 5.47 10.97
C LEU A 80 11.44 5.75 12.47
N ALA A 81 10.61 4.97 13.16
CA ALA A 81 10.45 5.06 14.60
C ALA A 81 11.75 4.67 15.35
N VAL A 82 12.41 3.58 14.94
CA VAL A 82 13.71 3.17 15.47
C VAL A 82 14.76 4.27 15.28
N ALA A 83 14.86 4.82 14.07
CA ALA A 83 15.80 5.90 13.75
C ALA A 83 15.55 7.17 14.58
N LYS A 84 14.28 7.57 14.76
CA LYS A 84 13.91 8.72 15.60
C LYS A 84 14.26 8.47 17.06
N GLN A 85 14.06 7.25 17.58
CA GLN A 85 14.43 6.90 18.95
C GLN A 85 15.95 6.90 19.15
N LEU A 86 16.72 6.38 18.17
CA LEU A 86 18.18 6.30 18.21
C LEU A 86 18.88 7.66 18.08
N PHE A 87 18.40 8.53 17.20
CA PHE A 87 19.09 9.78 16.87
C PHE A 87 18.41 11.03 17.44
N GLY A 88 17.12 10.96 17.78
CA GLY A 88 16.32 12.14 18.12
C GLY A 88 16.08 13.03 16.89
N TRP A 89 15.23 14.03 17.03
CA TRP A 89 14.80 14.89 15.92
C TRP A 89 15.93 15.72 15.29
N GLU A 90 16.92 16.12 16.09
CA GLU A 90 18.02 16.98 15.64
C GLU A 90 18.99 16.25 14.72
N LEU A 91 19.41 15.04 15.11
CA LEU A 91 20.39 14.25 14.36
C LEU A 91 19.75 13.34 13.31
N TYR A 92 18.42 13.19 13.32
CA TYR A 92 17.72 12.36 12.34
C TYR A 92 18.07 12.74 10.90
N ARG A 93 18.01 14.04 10.57
CA ARG A 93 18.27 14.52 9.20
C ARG A 93 19.71 14.36 8.74
N SER A 94 20.67 14.35 9.67
CA SER A 94 22.09 14.20 9.34
C SER A 94 22.57 12.75 9.37
N ARG A 95 21.83 11.86 10.07
CA ARG A 95 22.22 10.46 10.26
C ARG A 95 21.35 9.45 9.55
N VAL A 96 20.20 9.86 9.01
CA VAL A 96 19.31 8.98 8.24
C VAL A 96 19.21 9.48 6.81
N LEU A 97 19.53 8.58 5.88
CA LEU A 97 19.25 8.76 4.46
C LEU A 97 18.15 7.79 4.07
N GLU A 98 16.97 8.31 3.73
CA GLU A 98 15.86 7.55 3.17
C GLU A 98 15.87 7.73 1.65
N LEU A 99 15.96 6.62 0.92
CA LEU A 99 15.83 6.60 -0.54
C LEU A 99 14.72 5.62 -0.92
N ASN A 100 13.82 6.07 -1.78
CA ASN A 100 12.88 5.18 -2.44
C ASN A 100 13.54 4.60 -3.69
N ALA A 101 13.77 3.29 -3.70
CA ALA A 101 14.57 2.65 -4.74
C ALA A 101 13.84 2.53 -6.09
N SER A 102 12.51 2.67 -6.10
CA SER A 102 11.69 2.72 -7.33
C SER A 102 11.76 4.05 -8.07
N ASP A 103 11.98 5.16 -7.36
CA ASP A 103 12.18 6.49 -7.94
C ASP A 103 13.64 6.67 -8.41
N GLU A 104 14.59 6.11 -7.65
CA GLU A 104 16.03 6.25 -7.87
C GLU A 104 16.69 4.97 -8.43
N ARG A 105 16.07 4.38 -9.47
CA ARG A 105 16.48 3.08 -10.06
C ARG A 105 17.89 3.02 -10.65
N GLY A 106 18.51 4.18 -10.88
CA GLY A 106 19.82 4.29 -11.51
C GLY A 106 20.94 3.75 -10.62
N ILE A 107 21.76 2.83 -11.16
CA ILE A 107 22.96 2.32 -10.49
C ILE A 107 23.90 3.45 -10.01
N GLN A 108 23.91 4.59 -10.73
CA GLN A 108 24.68 5.78 -10.38
C GLN A 108 24.17 6.47 -9.13
N VAL A 109 22.85 6.59 -8.96
CA VAL A 109 22.26 7.30 -7.80
C VAL A 109 22.58 6.55 -6.51
N VAL A 110 22.42 5.23 -6.51
CA VAL A 110 22.83 4.37 -5.39
C VAL A 110 24.34 4.48 -5.16
N ARG A 111 25.17 4.47 -6.21
CA ARG A 111 26.63 4.55 -6.06
C ARG A 111 27.13 5.90 -5.58
N GLU A 112 26.46 7.00 -5.89
CA GLU A 112 26.93 8.35 -5.56
C GLU A 112 26.32 8.85 -4.26
N LYS A 113 25.00 8.80 -4.11
CA LYS A 113 24.31 9.29 -2.91
C LYS A 113 24.61 8.42 -1.69
N VAL A 114 24.46 7.10 -1.82
CA VAL A 114 24.70 6.19 -0.69
C VAL A 114 26.17 6.19 -0.30
N LYS A 115 27.09 6.19 -1.28
CA LYS A 115 28.54 6.24 -1.01
C LYS A 115 28.96 7.57 -0.42
N GLY A 116 28.48 8.69 -0.96
CA GLY A 116 28.78 10.03 -0.44
C GLY A 116 28.28 10.18 0.99
N PHE A 117 27.05 9.73 1.27
CA PHE A 117 26.50 9.73 2.61
C PHE A 117 27.25 8.78 3.54
N SER A 118 27.59 7.56 3.11
CA SER A 118 28.29 6.56 3.95
C SER A 118 29.71 6.99 4.32
N GLN A 119 30.38 7.78 3.47
CA GLN A 119 31.74 8.27 3.70
C GLN A 119 31.85 9.46 4.67
N GLN A 120 30.76 10.19 4.92
CA GLN A 120 30.77 11.32 5.86
C GLN A 120 31.04 10.86 7.30
N SER A 121 32.04 11.40 7.99
CA SER A 121 32.28 11.04 9.39
C SER A 121 31.20 11.64 10.30
N VAL A 122 30.84 10.92 11.36
CA VAL A 122 29.85 11.39 12.33
C VAL A 122 30.40 11.24 13.74
N SER A 123 30.23 12.27 14.57
CA SER A 123 30.64 12.26 15.97
C SER A 123 29.82 11.27 16.81
N ALA A 124 30.42 10.67 17.84
CA ALA A 124 29.74 9.76 18.77
C ALA A 124 28.94 10.49 19.87
N VAL A 125 29.02 11.81 19.93
CA VAL A 125 28.43 12.62 21.01
C VAL A 125 27.41 13.59 20.42
N ARG A 126 26.24 13.71 21.05
CA ARG A 126 25.25 14.75 20.72
C ARG A 126 25.71 16.11 21.27
N ALA A 127 25.16 17.21 20.75
CA ALA A 127 25.40 18.53 21.33
C ALA A 127 25.01 18.59 22.83
N ASP A 128 24.00 17.80 23.23
CA ASP A 128 23.52 17.67 24.62
C ASP A 128 24.37 16.77 25.52
N GLY A 129 25.53 16.26 25.05
CA GLY A 129 26.41 15.38 25.85
C GLY A 129 25.92 13.94 26.05
N LYS A 130 24.72 13.58 25.55
CA LYS A 130 24.22 12.20 25.57
C LYS A 130 24.96 11.33 24.54
N PRO A 131 25.21 10.03 24.85
CA PRO A 131 25.82 9.10 23.92
C PRO A 131 24.89 8.88 22.71
N CYS A 132 25.46 8.98 21.51
CA CYS A 132 24.77 8.66 20.27
C CYS A 132 25.51 7.50 19.59
N PRO A 133 24.78 6.52 19.02
CA PRO A 133 25.45 5.45 18.29
C PRO A 133 26.36 6.02 17.19
N PRO A 134 27.62 5.54 17.07
CA PRO A 134 28.61 6.08 16.14
C PRO A 134 28.42 5.56 14.71
N PHE A 135 27.18 5.39 14.27
CA PHE A 135 26.83 4.97 12.93
C PHE A 135 25.68 5.78 12.35
N LYS A 136 25.53 5.72 11.03
CA LYS A 136 24.39 6.25 10.26
C LYS A 136 23.47 5.12 9.82
N ILE A 137 22.25 5.47 9.44
CA ILE A 137 21.29 4.53 8.86
C ILE A 137 20.97 4.95 7.44
N VAL A 138 21.07 4.01 6.50
CA VAL A 138 20.55 4.16 5.14
C VAL A 138 19.31 3.26 5.02
N ILE A 139 18.18 3.86 4.71
CA ILE A 139 16.91 3.17 4.48
C ILE A 139 16.67 3.15 2.97
N LEU A 140 16.56 1.95 2.41
CA LEU A 140 16.20 1.73 1.02
C LEU A 140 14.81 1.13 1.00
N ASP A 141 13.80 1.95 0.70
CA ASP A 141 12.42 1.49 0.52
C ASP A 141 12.24 0.91 -0.89
N GLU A 142 11.33 -0.05 -1.02
CA GLU A 142 11.04 -0.76 -2.28
C GLU A 142 12.30 -1.37 -2.95
N ALA A 143 13.18 -1.96 -2.15
CA ALA A 143 14.45 -2.54 -2.60
C ALA A 143 14.26 -3.71 -3.60
N ASP A 144 13.08 -4.33 -3.63
CA ASP A 144 12.69 -5.36 -4.61
C ASP A 144 12.50 -4.82 -6.03
N SER A 145 12.30 -3.51 -6.18
CA SER A 145 12.24 -2.82 -7.48
C SER A 145 13.62 -2.49 -8.05
N MET A 146 14.70 -2.75 -7.30
CA MET A 146 16.08 -2.51 -7.76
C MET A 146 16.54 -3.56 -8.77
N THR A 147 17.24 -3.11 -9.80
CA THR A 147 17.93 -4.01 -10.74
C THR A 147 19.03 -4.82 -10.03
N SER A 148 19.27 -6.05 -10.47
CA SER A 148 20.30 -6.93 -9.90
C SER A 148 21.70 -6.29 -9.93
N ALA A 149 21.99 -5.46 -10.93
CA ALA A 149 23.25 -4.72 -11.03
C ALA A 149 23.39 -3.64 -9.94
N ALA A 150 22.30 -2.93 -9.62
CA ALA A 150 22.28 -1.96 -8.53
C ALA A 150 22.43 -2.65 -7.17
N GLN A 151 21.75 -3.78 -6.95
CA GLN A 151 21.90 -4.59 -5.74
C GLN A 151 23.35 -5.12 -5.56
N ALA A 152 23.98 -5.56 -6.65
CA ALA A 152 25.39 -5.99 -6.61
C ALA A 152 26.37 -4.85 -6.27
N ALA A 153 26.09 -3.63 -6.73
CA ALA A 153 26.86 -2.44 -6.36
C ALA A 153 26.66 -2.06 -4.89
N LEU A 154 25.42 -2.16 -4.39
CA LEU A 154 25.08 -1.91 -3.01
C LEU A 154 25.81 -2.87 -2.06
N ARG A 155 25.88 -4.16 -2.41
CA ARG A 155 26.59 -5.18 -1.62
C ARG A 155 28.03 -4.75 -1.27
N ARG A 156 28.80 -4.27 -2.25
CA ARG A 156 30.20 -3.83 -2.02
C ARG A 156 30.26 -2.65 -1.04
N THR A 157 29.28 -1.75 -1.12
CA THR A 157 29.20 -0.58 -0.23
C THR A 157 28.83 -1.01 1.19
N MET A 158 27.87 -1.92 1.34
CA MET A 158 27.48 -2.50 2.63
C MET A 158 28.64 -3.21 3.33
N GLU A 159 29.47 -3.94 2.58
CA GLU A 159 30.66 -4.62 3.12
C GLU A 159 31.72 -3.60 3.60
N ARG A 160 32.07 -2.63 2.75
CA ARG A 160 33.13 -1.66 3.04
C ARG A 160 32.77 -0.70 4.18
N GLU A 161 31.50 -0.29 4.26
CA GLU A 161 31.03 0.77 5.16
C GLU A 161 30.30 0.23 6.40
N SER A 162 30.35 -1.08 6.63
CA SER A 162 29.66 -1.77 7.75
C SER A 162 29.97 -1.22 9.15
N LYS A 163 31.15 -0.61 9.32
CA LYS A 163 31.57 0.03 10.59
C LYS A 163 30.90 1.37 10.84
N SER A 164 30.64 2.15 9.79
CA SER A 164 30.15 3.54 9.87
C SER A 164 28.66 3.67 9.56
N THR A 165 28.11 2.71 8.82
CA THR A 165 26.77 2.80 8.24
C THR A 165 26.06 1.46 8.34
N ARG A 166 24.84 1.47 8.90
CA ARG A 166 23.93 0.34 8.93
C ARG A 166 22.86 0.53 7.86
N PHE A 167 22.48 -0.54 7.20
CA PHE A 167 21.52 -0.52 6.10
C PHE A 167 20.20 -1.16 6.55
N CYS A 168 19.08 -0.57 6.16
CA CYS A 168 17.77 -1.18 6.27
C CYS A 168 17.16 -1.28 4.87
N LEU A 169 16.97 -2.51 4.40
CA LEU A 169 16.30 -2.81 3.15
C LEU A 169 14.84 -3.12 3.45
N ILE A 170 13.92 -2.48 2.74
CA ILE A 170 12.48 -2.77 2.83
C ILE A 170 12.02 -3.30 1.49
N CYS A 171 11.31 -4.43 1.48
CA CYS A 171 10.71 -4.97 0.27
C CYS A 171 9.37 -5.65 0.57
N ASN A 172 8.60 -5.95 -0.47
CA ASN A 172 7.44 -6.82 -0.34
C ASN A 172 7.85 -8.28 -0.53
N TYR A 173 8.73 -8.54 -1.50
CA TYR A 173 9.17 -9.89 -1.85
C TYR A 173 10.67 -10.11 -1.59
N ILE A 174 10.98 -10.96 -0.61
CA ILE A 174 12.37 -11.32 -0.31
C ILE A 174 13.07 -12.03 -1.48
N SER A 175 12.33 -12.76 -2.31
CA SER A 175 12.86 -13.48 -3.49
C SER A 175 13.41 -12.55 -4.57
N ARG A 176 13.07 -11.26 -4.54
CA ARG A 176 13.59 -10.24 -5.47
C ARG A 176 14.92 -9.63 -5.01
N ILE A 177 15.37 -9.96 -3.80
CA ILE A 177 16.64 -9.51 -3.25
C ILE A 177 17.71 -10.58 -3.44
N ILE A 178 18.87 -10.21 -3.97
CA ILE A 178 19.98 -11.14 -4.18
C ILE A 178 20.48 -11.73 -2.85
N GLU A 179 20.81 -13.02 -2.86
CA GLU A 179 21.29 -13.75 -1.68
C GLU A 179 22.52 -13.11 -0.97
N PRO A 180 23.48 -12.50 -1.69
CA PRO A 180 24.56 -11.78 -1.04
C PRO A 180 24.12 -10.61 -0.15
N LEU A 181 22.98 -9.97 -0.42
CA LEU A 181 22.43 -8.93 0.46
C LEU A 181 21.67 -9.54 1.63
N THR A 182 20.81 -10.52 1.36
CA THR A 182 19.98 -11.15 2.41
C THR A 182 20.82 -11.86 3.47
N SER A 183 21.93 -12.49 3.08
CA SER A 183 22.89 -13.13 4.01
C SER A 183 23.59 -12.17 4.96
N ARG A 184 23.64 -10.87 4.64
CA ARG A 184 24.30 -9.82 5.45
C ARG A 184 23.32 -9.01 6.31
N CYS A 185 22.04 -9.36 6.27
CA CYS A 185 20.98 -8.65 6.98
C CYS A 185 20.24 -9.59 7.94
N SER A 186 19.87 -9.06 9.11
CA SER A 186 18.87 -9.67 9.99
C SER A 186 17.49 -9.51 9.36
N LYS A 187 16.83 -10.64 9.13
CA LYS A 187 15.55 -10.74 8.42
C LYS A 187 14.39 -10.59 9.39
N PHE A 188 13.47 -9.67 9.10
CA PHE A 188 12.24 -9.49 9.86
C PHE A 188 11.04 -9.57 8.93
N ARG A 189 10.18 -10.57 9.18
CA ARG A 189 8.94 -10.77 8.44
C ARG A 189 7.83 -9.97 9.11
N PHE A 190 7.26 -9.03 8.37
CA PHE A 190 6.06 -8.31 8.76
C PHE A 190 4.85 -9.10 8.25
N LYS A 191 4.02 -9.57 9.18
CA LYS A 191 2.78 -10.30 8.86
C LYS A 191 1.66 -9.29 8.59
N PRO A 192 0.64 -9.64 7.76
CA PRO A 192 -0.64 -8.93 7.75
C PRO A 192 -1.13 -8.72 9.18
N LEU A 193 -1.75 -7.56 9.42
CA LEU A 193 -2.25 -7.23 10.75
C LEU A 193 -3.54 -8.02 11.02
N ALA A 194 -3.71 -8.47 12.27
CA ALA A 194 -4.91 -9.20 12.69
C ALA A 194 -6.14 -8.27 12.70
N VAL A 195 -7.31 -8.82 12.39
CA VAL A 195 -8.60 -8.11 12.31
C VAL A 195 -8.85 -7.25 13.55
N ASP A 196 -8.66 -7.82 14.74
CA ASP A 196 -8.87 -7.14 16.02
C ASP A 196 -8.02 -5.87 16.17
N ILE A 197 -6.77 -5.92 15.69
CA ILE A 197 -5.82 -4.81 15.78
C ILE A 197 -6.16 -3.72 14.78
N LEU A 198 -6.59 -4.07 13.56
CA LEU A 198 -7.10 -3.07 12.62
C LEU A 198 -8.32 -2.37 13.23
N ARG A 199 -9.27 -3.14 13.76
CA ARG A 199 -10.49 -2.61 14.38
C ARG A 199 -10.15 -1.64 15.51
N GLU A 200 -9.31 -2.03 16.46
CA GLU A 200 -8.87 -1.16 17.57
C GLU A 200 -8.23 0.13 17.04
N ARG A 201 -7.35 0.02 16.04
CA ARG A 201 -6.66 1.18 15.48
C ARG A 201 -7.60 2.12 14.72
N LEU A 202 -8.56 1.57 13.97
CA LEU A 202 -9.57 2.35 13.25
C LEU A 202 -10.51 3.06 14.22
N GLN A 203 -10.99 2.38 15.26
CA GLN A 203 -11.80 2.98 16.32
C GLN A 203 -11.07 4.13 17.02
N HIS A 204 -9.78 3.97 17.33
CA HIS A 204 -8.96 5.05 17.90
C HIS A 204 -8.86 6.27 16.98
N ILE A 205 -8.74 6.06 15.67
CA ILE A 205 -8.67 7.15 14.69
C ILE A 205 -10.04 7.81 14.53
N ALA A 206 -11.12 7.03 14.42
CA ALA A 206 -12.49 7.52 14.33
C ALA A 206 -12.84 8.41 15.54
N ASN A 207 -12.52 7.96 16.75
CA ASN A 207 -12.72 8.72 17.99
C ASN A 207 -11.93 10.03 18.01
N LYS A 208 -10.68 10.03 17.52
CA LYS A 208 -9.85 11.25 17.49
C LYS A 208 -10.24 12.26 16.43
N GLU A 209 -10.81 11.81 15.33
CA GLU A 209 -11.31 12.66 14.25
C GLU A 209 -12.80 13.00 14.41
N ASN A 210 -13.46 12.51 15.48
CA ASN A 210 -14.90 12.63 15.73
C ASN A 210 -15.77 12.17 14.55
N VAL A 211 -15.41 11.02 13.97
CA VAL A 211 -16.17 10.39 12.89
C VAL A 211 -17.25 9.49 13.49
N THR A 212 -18.50 9.71 13.08
CA THR A 212 -19.63 8.84 13.41
C THR A 212 -19.64 7.64 12.45
N CYS A 213 -19.21 6.49 12.94
CA CYS A 213 -19.20 5.22 12.21
C CYS A 213 -19.79 4.11 13.06
N SER A 214 -20.64 3.28 12.44
CA SER A 214 -21.13 2.05 13.04
C SER A 214 -20.04 0.96 13.05
N ASP A 215 -20.19 -0.05 13.93
CA ASP A 215 -19.24 -1.17 13.97
C ASP A 215 -19.26 -1.99 12.66
N GLU A 216 -20.41 -2.09 11.99
CA GLU A 216 -20.54 -2.77 10.68
C GLU A 216 -19.69 -2.12 9.59
N VAL A 217 -19.56 -0.79 9.61
CA VAL A 217 -18.71 -0.03 8.68
C VAL A 217 -17.26 -0.31 8.94
N ILE A 218 -16.84 -0.35 10.21
CA ILE A 218 -15.47 -0.68 10.58
C ILE A 218 -15.14 -2.10 10.13
N ASP A 219 -16.04 -3.05 10.33
CA ASP A 219 -15.86 -4.44 9.92
C ASP A 219 -15.74 -4.57 8.40
N THR A 220 -16.59 -3.86 7.67
CA THR A 220 -16.49 -3.78 6.21
C THR A 220 -15.14 -3.20 5.78
N ILE A 221 -14.64 -2.13 6.43
CA ILE A 221 -13.32 -1.57 6.12
C ILE A 221 -12.21 -2.60 6.41
N VAL A 222 -12.30 -3.35 7.50
CA VAL A 222 -11.28 -4.35 7.88
C VAL A 222 -11.25 -5.51 6.89
N GLU A 223 -12.41 -6.05 6.52
CA GLU A 223 -12.54 -7.13 5.53
C GLU A 223 -11.97 -6.69 4.17
N THR A 224 -12.38 -5.52 3.69
CA THR A 224 -11.96 -4.98 2.38
C THR A 224 -10.49 -4.56 2.34
N SER A 225 -9.87 -4.37 3.50
CA SER A 225 -8.46 -3.97 3.60
C SER A 225 -7.47 -5.14 3.65
N GLU A 226 -7.93 -6.38 3.84
CA GLU A 226 -7.11 -7.60 3.81
C GLU A 226 -5.82 -7.52 4.67
N GLY A 227 -5.90 -6.85 5.83
CA GLY A 227 -4.77 -6.66 6.74
C GLY A 227 -3.81 -5.52 6.37
N ASP A 228 -4.11 -4.72 5.35
CA ASP A 228 -3.42 -3.46 5.02
C ASP A 228 -4.01 -2.27 5.79
N LEU A 229 -3.31 -1.83 6.83
CA LEU A 229 -3.76 -0.69 7.66
C LEU A 229 -3.71 0.65 6.91
N ARG A 230 -2.82 0.81 5.93
CA ARG A 230 -2.76 2.05 5.12
C ARG A 230 -4.02 2.17 4.28
N LYS A 231 -4.44 1.09 3.63
CA LYS A 231 -5.68 0.98 2.86
C LYS A 231 -6.88 1.28 3.75
N ALA A 232 -6.96 0.63 4.91
CA ALA A 232 -8.04 0.83 5.88
C ALA A 232 -8.20 2.29 6.34
N ILE A 233 -7.09 2.94 6.74
CA ILE A 233 -7.11 4.35 7.16
C ILE A 233 -7.51 5.27 6.01
N THR A 234 -7.08 4.95 4.78
CA THR A 234 -7.42 5.74 3.60
C THR A 234 -8.91 5.64 3.29
N TYR A 235 -9.50 4.44 3.39
CA TYR A 235 -10.94 4.24 3.22
C TYR A 235 -11.76 5.00 4.27
N LEU A 236 -11.40 4.88 5.55
CA LEU A 236 -12.06 5.62 6.61
C LEU A 236 -11.97 7.14 6.39
N GLN A 237 -10.80 7.64 5.96
CA GLN A 237 -10.62 9.07 5.67
C GLN A 237 -11.46 9.54 4.49
N SER A 238 -11.51 8.75 3.41
CA SER A 238 -12.29 9.08 2.22
C SER A 238 -13.79 9.05 2.54
N ALA A 239 -14.27 8.06 3.29
CA ALA A 239 -15.67 7.94 3.68
C ALA A 239 -16.11 9.10 4.56
N ALA A 240 -15.30 9.46 5.57
CA ALA A 240 -15.56 10.62 6.43
C ALA A 240 -15.60 11.94 5.65
N ARG A 241 -14.77 12.08 4.60
CA ARG A 241 -14.79 13.29 3.75
C ARG A 241 -16.00 13.34 2.82
N LEU A 242 -16.47 12.19 2.34
CA LEU A 242 -17.63 12.09 1.46
C LEU A 242 -18.91 12.50 2.20
N LYS A 243 -19.11 11.97 3.41
CA LYS A 243 -20.30 12.24 4.23
C LYS A 243 -20.23 13.50 5.07
N GLY A 244 -19.02 14.01 5.34
CA GLY A 244 -18.82 15.21 6.15
C GLY A 244 -19.25 14.98 7.60
N SER A 245 -20.45 15.45 7.96
CA SER A 245 -21.03 15.32 9.31
C SER A 245 -22.09 14.22 9.43
N GLU A 246 -22.43 13.55 8.33
CA GLU A 246 -23.38 12.43 8.34
C GLU A 246 -22.71 11.12 8.76
N GLU A 247 -23.53 10.16 9.19
CA GLU A 247 -23.06 8.81 9.50
C GLU A 247 -22.62 8.09 8.22
N ILE A 248 -21.49 7.37 8.31
CA ILE A 248 -20.97 6.58 7.20
C ILE A 248 -21.79 5.29 7.10
N ASP A 249 -22.18 4.91 5.89
CA ASP A 249 -22.86 3.65 5.62
C ASP A 249 -21.91 2.62 4.98
N LYS A 250 -22.30 1.34 5.03
CA LYS A 250 -21.56 0.23 4.41
C LYS A 250 -21.36 0.46 2.91
N GLN A 251 -22.38 0.96 2.23
CA GLN A 251 -22.36 1.19 0.79
C GLN A 251 -21.28 2.20 0.38
N ASP A 252 -21.07 3.26 1.17
CA ASP A 252 -20.04 4.26 0.90
C ASP A 252 -18.64 3.64 0.92
N VAL A 253 -18.40 2.70 1.85
CA VAL A 253 -17.12 2.00 1.94
C VAL A 253 -16.91 1.10 0.73
N LEU A 254 -17.93 0.36 0.31
CA LEU A 254 -17.85 -0.53 -0.86
C LEU A 254 -17.55 0.25 -2.15
N GLU A 255 -18.20 1.41 -2.32
CA GLU A 255 -17.98 2.30 -3.46
C GLU A 255 -16.55 2.87 -3.44
N ILE A 256 -16.06 3.34 -2.29
CA ILE A 256 -14.68 3.85 -2.14
C ILE A 256 -13.64 2.74 -2.36
N ALA A 257 -13.95 1.52 -1.92
CA ALA A 257 -13.10 0.36 -2.12
C ALA A 257 -13.15 -0.16 -3.57
N ALA A 258 -14.02 0.41 -4.41
CA ALA A 258 -14.28 -0.02 -5.79
C ALA A 258 -14.68 -1.51 -5.88
N ILE A 259 -15.35 -2.02 -4.84
CA ILE A 259 -15.81 -3.40 -4.76
C ILE A 259 -17.11 -3.51 -5.56
N VAL A 260 -17.15 -4.48 -6.46
CA VAL A 260 -18.36 -4.72 -7.25
C VAL A 260 -19.47 -5.22 -6.33
N PRO A 261 -20.68 -4.64 -6.38
CA PRO A 261 -21.81 -5.10 -5.60
C PRO A 261 -22.16 -6.56 -5.93
N GLU A 262 -22.57 -7.31 -4.90
CA GLU A 262 -22.89 -8.73 -5.01
C GLU A 262 -24.02 -9.00 -6.03
N SER A 263 -24.95 -8.05 -6.21
CA SER A 263 -26.02 -8.13 -7.21
C SER A 263 -25.51 -8.29 -8.64
N PHE A 264 -24.40 -7.65 -9.00
CA PHE A 264 -23.80 -7.78 -10.33
C PHE A 264 -23.05 -9.09 -10.51
N ILE A 265 -22.35 -9.55 -9.46
CA ILE A 265 -21.72 -10.88 -9.50
C ILE A 265 -22.78 -11.98 -9.64
N GLU A 266 -23.89 -11.85 -8.90
CA GLU A 266 -25.02 -12.75 -9.06
C GLU A 266 -25.69 -12.66 -10.44
N SER A 267 -25.79 -11.48 -11.05
CA SER A 267 -26.39 -11.34 -12.38
C SER A 267 -25.57 -12.09 -13.43
N VAL A 268 -24.24 -11.98 -13.38
CA VAL A 268 -23.32 -12.73 -14.24
C VAL A 268 -23.49 -14.24 -14.04
N PHE A 269 -23.51 -14.73 -12.79
CA PHE A 269 -23.74 -16.16 -12.55
C PHE A 269 -25.14 -16.62 -13.00
N LYS A 270 -26.20 -15.83 -12.76
CA LYS A 270 -27.56 -16.15 -13.23
C LYS A 270 -27.61 -16.22 -14.75
N ALA A 271 -26.90 -15.34 -15.45
CA ALA A 271 -26.78 -15.39 -16.91
C ALA A 271 -26.06 -16.67 -17.36
N CYS A 272 -24.97 -17.07 -16.70
CA CYS A 272 -24.26 -18.32 -16.97
C CYS A 272 -25.13 -19.57 -16.75
N HIS A 273 -26.07 -19.58 -15.79
CA HIS A 273 -26.98 -20.72 -15.61
C HIS A 273 -28.08 -20.79 -16.67
N SER A 274 -28.32 -19.69 -17.39
CA SER A 274 -29.44 -19.56 -18.32
C SER A 274 -29.12 -20.02 -19.76
N ASP A 275 -27.87 -20.46 -20.01
CA ASP A 275 -27.34 -20.93 -21.30
C ASP A 275 -27.63 -19.98 -22.49
N SER A 276 -27.70 -18.67 -22.22
CA SER A 276 -28.03 -17.65 -23.22
C SER A 276 -26.90 -16.64 -23.33
N TYR A 277 -26.20 -16.69 -24.48
CA TYR A 277 -25.13 -15.75 -24.81
C TYR A 277 -25.60 -14.28 -24.78
N GLU A 278 -26.84 -14.01 -25.21
CA GLU A 278 -27.42 -12.67 -25.23
C GLU A 278 -27.57 -12.07 -23.82
N ARG A 279 -27.99 -12.90 -22.84
CA ARG A 279 -28.09 -12.48 -21.43
C ARG A 279 -26.72 -12.30 -20.80
N LEU A 280 -25.77 -13.17 -21.15
CA LEU A 280 -24.39 -13.06 -20.69
C LEU A 280 -23.75 -11.76 -21.19
N ASP A 281 -23.89 -11.47 -22.49
CA ASP A 281 -23.40 -10.24 -23.11
C ASP A 281 -24.00 -8.98 -22.46
N ALA A 282 -25.32 -8.98 -22.22
CA ALA A 282 -25.99 -7.88 -21.53
C ALA A 282 -25.45 -7.67 -20.11
N SER A 283 -25.26 -8.76 -19.35
CA SER A 283 -24.77 -8.68 -17.95
C SER A 283 -23.31 -8.20 -17.88
N VAL A 284 -22.44 -8.69 -18.78
CA VAL A 284 -21.04 -8.24 -18.84
C VAL A 284 -20.95 -6.77 -19.30
N LYS A 285 -21.77 -6.37 -20.28
CA LYS A 285 -21.84 -4.95 -20.70
C LYS A 285 -22.31 -4.04 -19.58
N GLU A 286 -23.25 -4.48 -18.74
CA GLU A 286 -23.72 -3.73 -17.59
C GLU A 286 -22.58 -3.47 -16.58
N VAL A 287 -21.81 -4.51 -16.22
CA VAL A 287 -20.64 -4.38 -15.32
C VAL A 287 -19.61 -3.39 -15.88
N ILE A 288 -19.32 -3.46 -17.17
CA ILE A 288 -18.37 -2.54 -17.83
C ILE A 288 -18.95 -1.12 -17.93
N ALA A 289 -20.25 -0.96 -18.17
CA ALA A 289 -20.90 0.35 -18.29
C ALA A 289 -20.91 1.11 -16.95
N GLU A 290 -21.05 0.41 -15.83
CA GLU A 290 -20.92 0.96 -14.48
C GLU A 290 -19.47 1.32 -14.12
N GLY A 291 -18.49 0.90 -14.92
CA GLY A 291 -17.08 1.26 -14.75
C GLY A 291 -16.35 0.42 -13.70
N TYR A 292 -16.86 -0.75 -13.34
CA TYR A 292 -16.18 -1.68 -12.46
C TYR A 292 -14.98 -2.33 -13.16
N SER A 293 -13.84 -2.41 -12.46
CA SER A 293 -12.63 -3.02 -13.01
C SER A 293 -12.81 -4.51 -13.26
N ALA A 294 -12.44 -4.98 -14.44
CA ALA A 294 -12.43 -6.41 -14.75
C ALA A 294 -11.59 -7.25 -13.78
N SER A 295 -10.46 -6.72 -13.28
CA SER A 295 -9.63 -7.43 -12.30
C SER A 295 -10.34 -7.63 -10.97
N GLN A 296 -11.12 -6.64 -10.52
CA GLN A 296 -11.91 -6.76 -9.29
C GLN A 296 -13.06 -7.75 -9.46
N THR A 297 -13.79 -7.64 -10.58
CA THR A 297 -14.84 -8.59 -10.95
C THR A 297 -14.30 -10.02 -11.02
N LEU A 298 -13.13 -10.21 -11.63
CA LEU A 298 -12.44 -11.50 -11.71
C LEU A 298 -12.13 -12.09 -10.32
N SER A 299 -11.58 -11.28 -9.42
CA SER A 299 -11.26 -11.72 -8.05
C SER A 299 -12.52 -12.17 -7.29
N GLN A 300 -13.61 -11.41 -7.37
CA GLN A 300 -14.86 -11.77 -6.71
C GLN A 300 -15.54 -12.99 -7.33
N LEU A 301 -15.50 -13.11 -8.67
CA LEU A 301 -15.98 -14.30 -9.38
C LEU A 301 -15.19 -15.54 -8.94
N HIS A 302 -13.88 -15.42 -8.76
CA HIS A 302 -13.04 -16.49 -8.24
C HIS A 302 -13.46 -16.91 -6.82
N ASP A 303 -13.57 -15.96 -5.89
CA ASP A 303 -13.91 -16.26 -4.49
C ASP A 303 -15.29 -16.93 -4.40
N ARG A 304 -16.25 -16.45 -5.18
CA ARG A 304 -17.57 -17.07 -5.28
C ARG A 304 -17.48 -18.48 -5.85
N LEU A 305 -16.76 -18.69 -6.94
CA LEU A 305 -16.63 -20.00 -7.60
C LEU A 305 -15.97 -21.05 -6.68
N VAL A 306 -14.95 -20.66 -5.91
CA VAL A 306 -14.30 -21.57 -4.95
C VAL A 306 -15.31 -22.02 -3.88
N SER A 307 -16.14 -21.10 -3.39
CA SER A 307 -17.18 -21.38 -2.37
C SER A 307 -18.39 -22.17 -2.88
N MET A 308 -18.61 -22.25 -4.19
CA MET A 308 -19.78 -22.95 -4.77
C MET A 308 -19.65 -24.47 -4.63
N GLU A 309 -20.63 -25.12 -4.01
CA GLU A 309 -20.67 -26.59 -3.89
C GLU A 309 -21.28 -27.28 -5.12
N THR A 310 -21.95 -26.52 -6.00
CA THR A 310 -22.64 -27.04 -7.19
C THR A 310 -21.69 -27.52 -8.30
N LEU A 311 -20.44 -27.04 -8.29
CA LEU A 311 -19.42 -27.36 -9.29
C LEU A 311 -18.47 -28.45 -8.77
N SER A 312 -18.19 -29.44 -9.61
CA SER A 312 -17.17 -30.45 -9.34
C SER A 312 -15.76 -29.85 -9.39
N ASP A 313 -14.80 -30.49 -8.70
CA ASP A 313 -13.40 -30.08 -8.70
C ASP A 313 -12.80 -29.99 -10.11
N LYS A 314 -13.23 -30.87 -11.03
CA LYS A 314 -12.80 -30.84 -12.43
C LYS A 314 -13.27 -29.56 -13.13
N GLN A 315 -14.54 -29.20 -12.96
CA GLN A 315 -15.09 -27.97 -13.54
C GLN A 315 -14.43 -26.73 -12.93
N LYS A 316 -14.25 -26.71 -11.60
CA LYS A 316 -13.54 -25.62 -10.91
C LYS A 316 -12.12 -25.48 -11.44
N SER A 317 -11.42 -26.58 -11.70
CA SER A 317 -10.05 -26.56 -12.24
C SER A 317 -9.98 -25.95 -13.64
N VAL A 318 -10.92 -26.30 -14.53
CA VAL A 318 -10.99 -25.74 -15.90
C VAL A 318 -11.23 -24.23 -15.86
N VAL A 319 -12.17 -23.78 -15.02
CA VAL A 319 -12.45 -22.35 -14.89
C VAL A 319 -11.27 -21.61 -14.24
N ALA A 320 -10.64 -22.17 -13.21
CA ALA A 320 -9.49 -21.56 -12.54
C ALA A 320 -8.30 -21.38 -13.49
N GLU A 321 -8.03 -22.35 -14.38
CA GLU A 321 -7.00 -22.22 -15.42
C GLU A 321 -7.34 -21.05 -16.36
N LYS A 322 -8.60 -20.95 -16.79
CA LYS A 322 -9.06 -19.84 -17.64
C LYS A 322 -8.94 -18.49 -16.94
N MET A 323 -9.31 -18.41 -15.66
CA MET A 323 -9.16 -17.21 -14.83
C MET A 323 -7.71 -16.75 -14.79
N GLY A 324 -6.74 -17.67 -14.63
CA GLY A 324 -5.32 -17.33 -14.64
C GLY A 324 -4.82 -16.80 -15.99
N ILE A 325 -5.34 -17.35 -17.11
CA ILE A 325 -5.04 -16.83 -18.46
C ILE A 325 -5.60 -15.41 -18.63
N VAL A 326 -6.84 -15.19 -18.18
CA VAL A 326 -7.52 -13.90 -18.26
C VAL A 326 -6.84 -12.86 -17.39
N ASP A 327 -6.51 -13.18 -16.14
CA ASP A 327 -5.76 -12.29 -15.23
C ASP A 327 -4.46 -11.82 -15.88
N ARG A 328 -3.67 -12.75 -16.43
CA ARG A 328 -2.44 -12.40 -17.14
C ARG A 328 -2.69 -11.46 -18.33
N ARG A 329 -3.72 -11.73 -19.14
CA ARG A 329 -4.05 -10.88 -20.30
C ARG A 329 -4.49 -9.48 -19.88
N LEU A 330 -5.26 -9.36 -18.79
CA LEU A 330 -5.64 -8.07 -18.20
C LEU A 330 -4.38 -7.30 -17.74
N MET A 331 -3.43 -7.98 -17.10
CA MET A 331 -2.14 -7.38 -16.69
C MET A 331 -1.29 -6.94 -17.89
N ASP A 332 -1.37 -7.64 -19.02
CA ASP A 332 -0.71 -7.28 -20.29
C ASP A 332 -1.45 -6.15 -21.05
N GLY A 333 -2.58 -5.67 -20.54
CA GLY A 333 -3.35 -4.56 -21.12
C GLY A 333 -4.37 -4.95 -22.18
N ALA A 334 -4.89 -6.18 -22.13
CA ALA A 334 -5.98 -6.62 -23.01
C ALA A 334 -7.31 -5.91 -22.70
N ASP A 335 -8.23 -5.93 -23.66
CA ASP A 335 -9.57 -5.35 -23.52
C ASP A 335 -10.40 -6.08 -22.45
N GLU A 336 -10.90 -5.32 -21.48
CA GLU A 336 -11.61 -5.82 -20.30
C GLU A 336 -12.90 -6.57 -20.67
N TYR A 337 -13.70 -6.00 -21.58
CA TYR A 337 -14.97 -6.60 -22.01
C TYR A 337 -14.72 -7.96 -22.68
N LEU A 338 -13.79 -8.02 -23.62
CA LEU A 338 -13.48 -9.26 -24.33
C LEU A 338 -12.94 -10.34 -23.38
N GLN A 339 -12.11 -9.98 -22.40
CA GLN A 339 -11.59 -10.95 -21.45
C GLN A 339 -12.64 -11.45 -20.46
N LEU A 340 -13.51 -10.58 -19.95
CA LEU A 340 -14.62 -10.99 -19.09
C LEU A 340 -15.61 -11.87 -19.84
N MET A 341 -15.91 -11.53 -21.10
CA MET A 341 -16.81 -12.34 -21.94
C MET A 341 -16.22 -13.72 -22.25
N ASP A 342 -14.92 -13.79 -22.55
CA ASP A 342 -14.19 -15.05 -22.76
C ASP A 342 -14.24 -15.94 -21.50
N LEU A 343 -14.03 -15.36 -20.31
CA LEU A 343 -14.15 -16.08 -19.05
C LEU A 343 -15.58 -16.55 -18.79
N ALA A 344 -16.55 -15.64 -18.89
CA ALA A 344 -17.94 -15.91 -18.57
C ALA A 344 -18.54 -16.98 -19.50
N SER A 345 -18.10 -17.02 -20.76
CA SER A 345 -18.48 -18.07 -21.72
C SER A 345 -17.95 -19.45 -21.29
N VAL A 346 -16.72 -19.53 -20.79
CA VAL A 346 -16.17 -20.79 -20.25
C VAL A 346 -16.89 -21.22 -18.97
N ILE A 347 -17.25 -20.26 -18.11
CA ILE A 347 -18.04 -20.54 -16.90
C ILE A 347 -19.41 -21.12 -17.28
N MET A 348 -20.10 -20.50 -18.25
CA MET A 348 -21.39 -20.96 -18.76
C MET A 348 -21.29 -22.38 -19.32
N ASP A 349 -20.29 -22.65 -20.18
CA ASP A 349 -20.05 -23.98 -20.74
C ASP A 349 -19.85 -25.05 -19.65
N GLN A 350 -19.04 -24.74 -18.63
CA GLN A 350 -18.80 -25.68 -17.53
C GLN A 350 -20.02 -25.88 -16.62
N ILE A 351 -20.88 -24.87 -16.44
CA ILE A 351 -22.11 -25.00 -15.65
C ILE A 351 -23.19 -25.78 -16.41
N CYS A 352 -23.41 -25.47 -17.69
CA CYS A 352 -24.50 -26.01 -18.49
C CYS A 352 -24.18 -27.39 -19.09
N HIS A 353 -22.93 -27.66 -19.48
CA HIS A 353 -22.53 -28.89 -20.17
C HIS A 353 -21.79 -29.90 -19.30
N ALA A 354 -21.99 -29.83 -17.97
CA ALA A 354 -21.40 -30.66 -16.92
C ALA A 354 -21.49 -32.19 -17.12
N HIS A 355 -22.36 -32.66 -18.01
CA HIS A 355 -22.70 -34.07 -18.20
C HIS A 355 -22.39 -34.63 -19.60
N SER A 356 -21.58 -33.92 -20.40
CA SER A 356 -21.19 -34.36 -21.75
C SER A 356 -19.97 -35.26 -21.76
#